data_AF-A0A3D1JC92-F1
#
_entry.id   AF-A0A3D1JC92-F1
#
_cell.length_a   1.000
_cell.length_b   1.000
_cell.length_c   1.000
_cell.angle_alpha   90.00
_cell.angle_beta   90.00
_cell.angle_gamma   90.00
#
_symmetry.space_group_name_H-M   'P 1'
#
loop_
_entity.id
_entity.type
_entity.pdbx_description
1 polymer ?
#
loop_
_entity_poly.entity_id
_entity_poly.type
_entity_poly.pdbx_seq_one_letter_code
_entity_poly.pdbx_strand_id
1 'polypeptide(L)'
;SMVVIASMIGAPGLGRGVLSALQRAQVGNGFVSGVSLVILAIIMDRFTQNLNKPAHKKQAATVKNRKQKRLFGGIAAVAVVALIGASVAFGNVSDNKGTVNLAYVEWDTEVASTHVVAEVLTEMGYEVKTTPLDNAIMWESVAKGEVDGMVAAWLPSTHEAQYEQYKDQVENLGPNLEGAKLGIVVPSYMAVDSIADLSDEAGKTITGIEPGAGVVSAAENTVATYDNLSDWEVATSSSGAMTVALGQAIKNQEDIVITGWSPHWMFAKYDLKYLDDPEGTMGDAESINTMVRQGLSEDMPEVYDVLDKFSWTQEDMEEVMLAINDGASAEDAAKDWVDNHAEEVAAWTNQ
;
A
#
# COMPACT_ATOMS: atom_id res chain seq x y z
N SER A 1 -17.86 4.77 0.93
CA SER A 1 -17.65 6.23 0.71
C SER A 1 -17.01 6.40 -0.65
N MET A 2 -17.57 7.23 -1.54
CA MET A 2 -17.05 7.41 -2.92
C MET A 2 -15.58 7.87 -2.94
N VAL A 3 -15.14 8.57 -1.89
CA VAL A 3 -13.75 9.03 -1.74
C VAL A 3 -12.76 7.88 -1.54
N VAL A 4 -13.16 6.81 -0.83
CA VAL A 4 -12.30 5.63 -0.61
C VAL A 4 -12.23 4.79 -1.89
N ILE A 5 -13.36 4.58 -2.58
CA ILE A 5 -13.39 3.87 -3.87
C ILE A 5 -12.53 4.61 -4.92
N ALA A 6 -12.61 5.94 -4.96
CA ALA A 6 -11.74 6.73 -5.83
C ALA A 6 -10.25 6.56 -5.48
N SER A 7 -9.93 6.37 -4.20
CA SER A 7 -8.54 6.18 -3.76
C SER A 7 -7.98 4.81 -4.13
N MET A 8 -8.83 3.78 -4.18
CA MET A 8 -8.46 2.43 -4.64
C MET A 8 -8.07 2.39 -6.13
N ILE A 9 -8.59 3.34 -6.92
CA ILE A 9 -8.17 3.57 -8.32
C ILE A 9 -7.12 4.70 -8.45
N GLY A 10 -6.41 5.01 -7.36
CA GLY A 10 -5.27 5.92 -7.36
C GLY A 10 -5.57 7.40 -7.15
N ALA A 11 -6.84 7.82 -6.92
CA ALA A 11 -7.13 9.23 -6.69
C ALA A 11 -6.45 9.75 -5.40
N PRO A 12 -5.73 10.89 -5.44
CA PRO A 12 -5.07 11.44 -4.27
C PRO A 12 -6.06 12.05 -3.26
N GLY A 13 -5.59 12.20 -2.02
CA GLY A 13 -6.29 12.92 -0.96
C GLY A 13 -6.58 12.08 0.27
N LEU A 14 -7.49 12.57 1.12
CA LEU A 14 -7.80 11.97 2.42
C LEU A 14 -8.33 10.54 2.34
N GLY A 15 -8.86 10.13 1.17
CA GLY A 15 -9.30 8.74 0.97
C GLY A 15 -8.16 7.74 0.97
N ARG A 16 -6.95 8.10 0.49
CA ARG A 16 -5.75 7.26 0.61
C ARG A 16 -5.37 7.06 2.07
N GLY A 17 -5.41 8.12 2.88
CA GLY A 17 -5.13 8.02 4.31
C GLY A 17 -6.13 7.11 5.05
N VAL A 18 -7.40 7.13 4.65
CA VAL A 18 -8.41 6.19 5.17
C VAL A 18 -8.13 4.76 4.69
N LEU A 19 -7.82 4.57 3.41
CA LEU A 19 -7.51 3.26 2.82
C LEU A 19 -6.30 2.62 3.50
N SER A 20 -5.18 3.33 3.56
CA SER A 20 -3.94 2.92 4.23
C SER A 20 -4.16 2.58 5.70
N ALA A 21 -4.94 3.40 6.43
CA ALA A 21 -5.24 3.12 7.83
C ALA A 21 -6.16 1.91 8.02
N LEU A 22 -7.07 1.63 7.09
CA LEU A 22 -7.91 0.42 7.12
C LEU A 22 -7.10 -0.83 6.78
N GLN A 23 -6.28 -0.77 5.73
CA GLN A 23 -5.46 -1.88 5.30
C GLN A 23 -4.37 -2.22 6.30
N ARG A 24 -3.81 -1.24 7.03
CA ARG A 24 -2.78 -1.45 8.06
C ARG A 24 -3.31 -1.40 9.50
N ALA A 25 -4.64 -1.40 9.68
CA ALA A 25 -5.32 -1.29 10.98
C ALA A 25 -4.82 -0.17 11.93
N GLN A 26 -4.39 0.95 11.36
CA GLN A 26 -3.94 2.13 12.09
C GLN A 26 -5.13 3.00 12.52
N VAL A 27 -5.82 2.61 13.60
CA VAL A 27 -7.03 3.28 14.10
C VAL A 27 -6.83 4.79 14.32
N GLY A 28 -5.65 5.20 14.81
CA GLY A 28 -5.31 6.62 15.01
C GLY A 28 -5.32 7.42 13.70
N ASN A 29 -4.54 6.98 12.71
CA ASN A 29 -4.43 7.63 11.41
C ASN A 29 -5.77 7.60 10.63
N GLY A 30 -6.52 6.50 10.77
CA GLY A 30 -7.84 6.34 10.18
C GLY A 30 -8.87 7.30 10.80
N PHE A 31 -8.83 7.48 12.12
CA PHE A 31 -9.69 8.43 12.81
C PHE A 31 -9.40 9.87 12.39
N VAL A 32 -8.12 10.26 12.31
CA VAL A 32 -7.71 11.60 11.85
C VAL A 32 -8.23 11.85 10.43
N SER A 33 -7.96 10.94 9.49
CA SER A 33 -8.39 11.07 8.09
C SER A 33 -9.92 11.11 7.95
N GLY A 34 -10.62 10.27 8.73
CA GLY A 34 -12.08 10.25 8.78
C GLY A 34 -12.69 11.54 9.33
N VAL A 35 -12.16 12.07 10.44
CA VAL A 35 -12.60 13.34 11.02
C VAL A 35 -12.33 14.50 10.06
N SER A 36 -11.19 14.51 9.38
CA SER A 36 -10.88 15.52 8.35
C SER A 36 -11.89 15.51 7.20
N LEU A 37 -12.31 14.32 6.74
CA LEU A 37 -13.38 14.19 5.72
C LEU A 37 -14.73 14.71 6.24
N VAL A 38 -15.09 14.40 7.48
CA VAL A 38 -16.33 14.89 8.11
C VAL A 38 -16.31 16.42 8.25
N ILE A 39 -15.20 17.00 8.67
CA ILE A 39 -15.04 18.46 8.77
C ILE A 39 -15.20 19.11 7.40
N LEU A 40 -14.54 18.57 6.37
CA LEU A 40 -14.67 19.09 5.00
C LEU A 40 -16.12 19.00 4.50
N ALA A 41 -16.80 17.89 4.76
CA ALA A 41 -18.21 17.71 4.42
C ALA A 41 -19.11 18.74 5.13
N ILE A 42 -18.90 19.00 6.43
CA ILE A 42 -19.64 20.02 7.19
C ILE A 42 -19.38 21.42 6.64
N ILE A 43 -18.14 21.74 6.26
CA ILE A 43 -17.80 23.03 5.65
C ILE A 43 -18.55 23.20 4.33
N MET A 44 -18.48 22.20 3.44
CA MET A 44 -19.18 22.24 2.14
C MET A 44 -20.69 22.33 2.30
N ASP A 45 -21.27 21.57 3.22
CA ASP A 45 -22.70 21.61 3.54
C ASP A 45 -23.11 23.01 4.04
N ARG A 46 -22.35 23.60 4.97
CA ARG A 46 -22.61 24.96 5.47
C ARG A 46 -22.51 26.02 4.36
N PHE A 47 -21.55 25.92 3.46
CA PHE A 47 -21.45 26.83 2.32
C PHE A 47 -22.65 26.67 1.37
N THR A 48 -23.00 25.43 1.04
CA THR A 48 -24.13 25.10 0.16
C THR A 48 -25.46 25.60 0.73
N GLN A 49 -25.71 25.35 2.02
CA GLN A 49 -26.90 25.86 2.72
C GLN A 49 -26.94 27.40 2.75
N ASN A 50 -25.78 28.06 2.85
CA ASN A 50 -25.73 29.51 2.86
C ASN A 50 -26.00 30.13 1.48
N LEU A 51 -25.70 29.40 0.39
CA LEU A 51 -26.06 29.75 -0.98
C LEU A 51 -27.55 29.50 -1.26
N ASN A 52 -28.13 28.47 -0.64
CA ASN A 52 -29.54 28.08 -0.82
C ASN A 52 -30.51 28.74 0.19
N LYS A 53 -30.14 29.85 0.83
CA LYS A 53 -31.10 30.62 1.64
C LYS A 53 -32.05 31.36 0.69
N PRO A 54 -33.37 31.08 0.70
CA PRO A 54 -34.32 31.90 -0.05
C PRO A 54 -34.19 33.34 0.43
N ALA A 55 -34.29 34.29 -0.50
CA ALA A 55 -34.22 35.71 -0.21
C ALA A 55 -35.39 36.13 0.69
N HIS A 56 -35.28 35.89 1.99
CA HIS A 56 -36.17 36.48 2.97
C HIS A 56 -35.98 37.99 2.84
N LYS A 57 -37.06 38.69 2.44
CA LYS A 57 -37.18 40.15 2.49
C LYS A 57 -36.79 40.61 3.90
N LYS A 58 -35.52 40.97 4.09
CA LYS A 58 -35.06 41.67 5.28
C LYS A 58 -35.57 43.09 5.15
N GLN A 59 -36.41 43.47 6.12
CA GLN A 59 -36.80 44.85 6.39
C GLN A 59 -35.57 45.77 6.33
N ALA A 60 -35.82 46.97 5.79
CA ALA A 60 -34.84 48.00 5.50
C ALA A 60 -33.99 48.36 6.73
N ALA A 61 -32.76 47.83 6.77
CA ALA A 61 -31.68 48.37 7.58
C ALA A 61 -30.52 48.75 6.64
N THR A 62 -30.40 50.05 6.41
CA THR A 62 -29.19 50.81 6.03
C THR A 62 -28.30 50.16 4.95
N VAL A 63 -28.68 50.39 3.69
CA VAL A 63 -28.13 49.78 2.47
C VAL A 63 -26.67 50.20 2.14
N LYS A 64 -26.13 51.26 2.76
CA LYS A 64 -24.83 51.82 2.32
C LYS A 64 -23.58 51.02 2.74
N ASN A 65 -23.58 50.34 3.89
CA ASN A 65 -22.35 49.71 4.45
C ASN A 65 -22.15 48.22 4.11
N ARG A 66 -23.16 47.52 3.58
CA ARG A 66 -23.08 46.06 3.31
C ARG A 66 -22.51 45.71 1.93
N LYS A 67 -22.72 46.56 0.91
CA LYS A 67 -22.15 46.36 -0.43
C LYS A 67 -20.63 46.57 -0.43
N GLN A 68 -20.12 47.57 0.29
CA GLN A 68 -18.67 47.80 0.42
C GLN A 68 -17.95 46.67 1.16
N LYS A 69 -18.46 46.16 2.29
CA LYS A 69 -17.81 45.05 3.02
C LYS A 69 -17.81 43.71 2.26
N ARG A 70 -18.82 43.43 1.43
CA ARG A 70 -18.86 42.23 0.58
C ARG A 70 -17.93 42.34 -0.63
N LEU A 71 -17.84 43.53 -1.22
CA LEU A 71 -16.93 43.80 -2.34
C LEU A 71 -15.47 43.76 -1.89
N PHE A 72 -15.14 44.40 -0.75
CA PHE A 72 -13.78 44.36 -0.18
C PHE A 72 -13.40 42.97 0.34
N GLY A 73 -14.32 42.24 0.98
CA GLY A 73 -14.04 40.87 1.46
C GLY A 73 -13.85 39.86 0.33
N GLY A 74 -14.63 39.97 -0.75
CA GLY A 74 -14.48 39.12 -1.94
C GLY A 74 -13.20 39.41 -2.72
N ILE A 75 -12.87 40.69 -2.92
CA ILE A 75 -11.63 41.10 -3.61
C ILE A 75 -10.39 40.74 -2.77
N ALA A 76 -10.43 40.90 -1.43
CA ALA A 76 -9.33 40.50 -0.56
C ALA A 76 -9.13 38.97 -0.55
N ALA A 77 -10.19 38.17 -0.54
CA ALA A 77 -10.09 36.71 -0.61
C ALA A 77 -9.52 36.23 -1.96
N VAL A 78 -9.96 36.83 -3.07
CA VAL A 78 -9.42 36.52 -4.41
C VAL A 78 -7.98 36.98 -4.55
N ALA A 79 -7.61 38.13 -4.00
CA ALA A 79 -6.24 38.63 -4.01
C ALA A 79 -5.29 37.74 -3.18
N VAL A 80 -5.74 37.20 -2.04
CA VAL A 80 -4.95 36.25 -1.23
C VAL A 80 -4.78 34.92 -1.98
N VAL A 81 -5.83 34.40 -2.63
CA VAL A 81 -5.72 33.18 -3.45
C VAL A 81 -4.80 33.41 -4.67
N ALA A 82 -4.86 34.59 -5.29
CA ALA A 82 -3.99 34.95 -6.41
C ALA A 82 -2.54 35.17 -5.98
N LEU A 83 -2.29 35.73 -4.79
CA LEU A 83 -0.94 35.90 -4.22
C LEU A 83 -0.33 34.56 -3.82
N ILE A 84 -1.13 33.63 -3.25
CA ILE A 84 -0.67 32.26 -2.97
C ILE A 84 -0.41 31.52 -4.29
N GLY A 85 -1.28 31.64 -5.29
CA GLY A 85 -1.08 31.04 -6.61
C GLY A 85 0.14 31.58 -7.36
N ALA A 86 0.44 32.88 -7.22
CA ALA A 86 1.63 33.49 -7.81
C ALA A 86 2.93 33.09 -7.09
N SER A 87 2.88 32.74 -5.81
CA SER A 87 4.04 32.25 -5.05
C SER A 87 4.48 30.85 -5.53
N VAL A 88 3.53 30.03 -6.00
CA VAL A 88 3.78 28.70 -6.56
C VAL A 88 4.40 28.77 -7.96
N ALA A 89 4.15 29.84 -8.71
CA ALA A 89 4.66 30.00 -10.08
C ALA A 89 6.13 30.44 -10.18
N PHE A 90 6.77 30.81 -9.07
CA PHE A 90 8.18 31.22 -9.03
C PHE A 90 9.06 30.28 -8.19
N GLY A 91 8.59 29.06 -7.92
CA GLY A 91 9.43 27.99 -7.38
C GLY A 91 10.47 27.57 -8.42
N ASN A 92 11.72 27.47 -7.98
CA ASN A 92 12.89 27.12 -8.79
C ASN A 92 12.57 26.06 -9.84
N VAL A 93 12.95 26.32 -11.10
CA VAL A 93 13.15 25.27 -12.10
C VAL A 93 14.31 24.43 -11.57
N SER A 94 13.99 23.40 -10.80
CA SER A 94 14.92 22.32 -10.51
C SER A 94 15.21 21.59 -11.83
N ASP A 95 16.46 21.17 -12.03
CA ASP A 95 16.85 20.17 -13.02
C ASP A 95 16.20 18.83 -12.64
N ASN A 96 14.88 18.73 -12.85
CA ASN A 96 14.13 17.50 -12.65
C ASN A 96 14.29 16.64 -13.91
N LYS A 97 14.88 15.45 -13.77
CA LYS A 97 15.13 14.52 -14.88
C LYS A 97 13.85 13.92 -15.49
N GLY A 98 12.70 14.20 -14.89
CA GLY A 98 11.38 13.73 -15.33
C GLY A 98 10.58 13.15 -14.17
N THR A 99 9.31 12.85 -14.42
CA THR A 99 8.46 12.18 -13.44
C THR A 99 8.48 10.68 -13.68
N VAL A 100 8.76 9.88 -12.64
CA VAL A 100 8.61 8.42 -12.64
C VAL A 100 7.35 8.06 -11.86
N ASN A 101 6.48 7.24 -12.42
CA ASN A 101 5.24 6.80 -11.78
C ASN A 101 5.34 5.32 -11.42
N LEU A 102 5.32 5.01 -10.13
CA LEU A 102 5.35 3.64 -9.62
C LEU A 102 4.00 3.28 -9.01
N ALA A 103 3.52 2.08 -9.30
CA ALA A 103 2.34 1.52 -8.68
C ALA A 103 2.71 0.40 -7.71
N TYR A 104 1.92 0.25 -6.65
CA TYR A 104 2.10 -0.80 -5.67
C TYR A 104 0.76 -1.15 -5.00
N VAL A 105 0.65 -2.36 -4.44
CA VAL A 105 -0.45 -2.74 -3.56
C VAL A 105 -0.12 -2.33 -2.13
N GLU A 106 -1.10 -1.90 -1.33
CA GLU A 106 -0.87 -1.38 0.03
C GLU A 106 -0.61 -2.51 1.06
N TRP A 107 0.33 -3.40 0.75
CA TRP A 107 0.92 -4.40 1.63
C TRP A 107 2.23 -3.86 2.20
N ASP A 108 2.58 -4.23 3.43
CA ASP A 108 3.76 -3.65 4.10
C ASP A 108 5.07 -3.92 3.33
N THR A 109 5.18 -5.07 2.66
CA THR A 109 6.29 -5.48 1.78
C THR A 109 6.46 -4.55 0.57
N GLU A 110 5.35 -4.16 -0.06
CA GLU A 110 5.30 -3.30 -1.24
C GLU A 110 5.42 -1.82 -0.90
N VAL A 111 4.89 -1.43 0.26
CA VAL A 111 5.14 -0.12 0.84
C VAL A 111 6.64 0.06 1.06
N ALA A 112 7.32 -0.93 1.66
CA ALA A 112 8.76 -0.86 1.88
C ALA A 112 9.57 -0.80 0.55
N SER A 113 9.43 -1.81 -0.31
CA SER A 113 10.18 -1.89 -1.58
C SER A 113 9.98 -0.67 -2.48
N THR A 114 8.72 -0.25 -2.68
CA THR A 114 8.41 0.85 -3.61
C THR A 114 8.97 2.18 -3.11
N HIS A 115 8.97 2.42 -1.79
CA HIS A 115 9.53 3.65 -1.24
C HIS A 115 11.06 3.65 -1.23
N VAL A 116 11.73 2.50 -1.03
CA VAL A 116 13.18 2.38 -1.21
C VAL A 116 13.59 2.71 -2.64
N VAL A 117 12.94 2.10 -3.63
CA VAL A 117 13.20 2.41 -5.06
C VAL A 117 12.89 3.87 -5.38
N ALA A 118 11.81 4.42 -4.83
CA ALA A 118 11.46 5.82 -5.02
C ALA A 118 12.50 6.78 -4.44
N GLU A 119 13.05 6.49 -3.26
CA GLU A 119 14.12 7.32 -2.67
C GLU A 119 15.38 7.27 -3.54
N VAL A 120 15.83 6.10 -3.97
CA VAL A 120 17.00 5.95 -4.86
C VAL A 120 16.84 6.79 -6.14
N LEU A 121 15.69 6.68 -6.80
CA LEU A 121 15.39 7.46 -8.01
C LEU A 121 15.28 8.97 -7.71
N THR A 122 14.81 9.34 -6.52
CA THR A 122 14.75 10.74 -6.08
C THR A 122 16.16 11.32 -5.88
N GLU A 123 17.07 10.57 -5.27
CA GLU A 123 18.48 10.97 -5.13
C GLU A 123 19.19 11.10 -6.50
N MET A 124 18.76 10.33 -7.49
CA MET A 124 19.22 10.45 -8.88
C MET A 124 18.65 11.68 -9.63
N GLY A 125 17.72 12.42 -9.03
CA GLY A 125 17.16 13.67 -9.55
C GLY A 125 15.81 13.54 -10.27
N TYR A 126 15.08 12.44 -10.10
CA TYR A 126 13.72 12.27 -10.62
C TYR A 126 12.66 12.74 -9.62
N GLU A 127 11.51 13.18 -10.12
CA GLU A 127 10.29 13.30 -9.30
C GLU A 127 9.55 11.96 -9.32
N VAL A 128 9.56 11.22 -8.22
CA VAL A 128 8.86 9.93 -8.15
C VAL A 128 7.47 10.09 -7.57
N LYS A 129 6.48 9.45 -8.20
CA LYS A 129 5.10 9.36 -7.74
C LYS A 129 4.74 7.91 -7.48
N THR A 130 4.61 7.56 -6.21
CA THR A 130 4.10 6.25 -5.79
C THR A 130 2.57 6.32 -5.66
N THR A 131 1.87 5.35 -6.24
CA THR A 131 0.40 5.28 -6.23
C THR A 131 -0.05 3.92 -5.73
N PRO A 132 -0.70 3.86 -4.55
CA PRO A 132 -1.31 2.61 -4.10
C PRO A 132 -2.54 2.31 -4.94
N LEU A 133 -2.64 1.07 -5.40
CA LEU A 133 -3.72 0.55 -6.24
C LEU A 133 -4.16 -0.84 -5.76
N ASP A 134 -5.37 -1.25 -6.11
CA ASP A 134 -5.77 -2.66 -6.01
C ASP A 134 -4.95 -3.52 -6.97
N ASN A 135 -4.69 -4.79 -6.62
CA ASN A 135 -3.83 -5.70 -7.39
C ASN A 135 -4.16 -5.75 -8.88
N ALA A 136 -5.43 -6.00 -9.25
CA ALA A 136 -5.84 -6.07 -10.65
C ALA A 136 -5.63 -4.74 -11.40
N ILE A 137 -5.83 -3.60 -10.73
CA ILE A 137 -5.66 -2.27 -11.31
C ILE A 137 -4.17 -1.94 -11.45
N MET A 138 -3.34 -2.33 -10.49
CA MET A 138 -1.88 -2.19 -10.55
C MET A 138 -1.31 -2.84 -11.81
N TRP A 139 -1.64 -4.12 -12.04
CA TRP A 139 -1.21 -4.84 -13.25
C TRP A 139 -1.76 -4.22 -14.53
N GLU A 140 -3.03 -3.83 -14.54
CA GLU A 140 -3.65 -3.17 -15.70
C GLU A 140 -2.97 -1.84 -16.04
N SER A 141 -2.62 -1.02 -15.03
CA SER A 141 -1.99 0.27 -15.22
C SER A 141 -0.57 0.15 -15.78
N VAL A 142 0.22 -0.85 -15.36
CA VAL A 142 1.55 -1.11 -15.97
C VAL A 142 1.39 -1.58 -17.42
N ALA A 143 0.48 -2.52 -17.67
CA ALA A 143 0.21 -3.06 -19.01
C ALA A 143 -0.27 -1.99 -20.01
N LYS A 144 -1.01 -0.98 -19.54
CA LYS A 144 -1.45 0.17 -20.37
C LYS A 144 -0.41 1.29 -20.48
N GLY A 145 0.70 1.20 -19.74
CA GLY A 145 1.69 2.28 -19.63
C GLY A 145 1.17 3.53 -18.92
N GLU A 146 0.15 3.41 -18.08
CA GLU A 146 -0.34 4.51 -17.23
C GLU A 146 0.61 4.79 -16.06
N VAL A 147 1.39 3.79 -15.66
CA VAL A 147 2.53 3.87 -14.74
C VAL A 147 3.76 3.25 -15.38
N ASP A 148 4.94 3.63 -14.93
CA ASP A 148 6.22 3.23 -15.51
C ASP A 148 6.64 1.81 -15.05
N GLY A 149 6.33 1.44 -13.82
CA GLY A 149 6.58 0.09 -13.33
C GLY A 149 6.05 -0.19 -11.92
N MET A 150 6.29 -1.42 -11.48
CA MET A 150 6.02 -1.94 -10.14
C MET A 150 7.11 -2.94 -9.74
N VAL A 151 7.41 -3.02 -8.44
CA VAL A 151 8.38 -3.96 -7.86
C VAL A 151 7.69 -5.01 -6.98
N ALA A 152 6.44 -5.33 -7.32
CA ALA A 152 5.46 -6.00 -6.47
C ALA A 152 4.89 -7.31 -7.07
N ALA A 153 5.55 -7.89 -8.08
CA ALA A 153 5.00 -9.05 -8.79
C ALA A 153 5.41 -10.37 -8.13
N TRP A 154 4.58 -10.88 -7.21
CA TRP A 154 4.76 -12.20 -6.59
C TRP A 154 4.45 -13.33 -7.58
N LEU A 155 5.46 -14.12 -7.93
CA LEU A 155 5.37 -15.20 -8.92
C LEU A 155 6.02 -16.50 -8.42
N PRO A 156 5.54 -17.67 -8.88
CA PRO A 156 4.55 -17.85 -9.95
C PRO A 156 3.08 -17.91 -9.49
N SER A 157 2.79 -18.13 -8.22
CA SER A 157 1.47 -18.52 -7.73
C SER A 157 0.60 -17.32 -7.38
N THR A 158 1.13 -16.37 -6.61
CA THR A 158 0.32 -15.29 -6.01
C THR A 158 -0.32 -14.37 -7.05
N HIS A 159 0.42 -14.00 -8.10
CA HIS A 159 -0.09 -13.22 -9.23
C HIS A 159 -0.21 -14.05 -10.51
N GLU A 160 -0.43 -15.37 -10.43
CA GLU A 160 -0.55 -16.24 -11.60
C GLU A 160 -1.57 -15.69 -12.62
N ALA A 161 -2.81 -15.44 -12.18
CA ALA A 161 -3.88 -14.97 -13.04
C ALA A 161 -3.58 -13.62 -13.71
N GLN A 162 -2.97 -12.68 -12.97
CA GLN A 162 -2.59 -11.39 -13.51
C GLN A 162 -1.44 -11.52 -14.51
N TYR A 163 -0.44 -12.34 -14.19
CA TYR A 163 0.68 -12.58 -15.09
C TYR A 163 0.23 -13.28 -16.38
N GLU A 164 -0.62 -14.30 -16.29
CA GLU A 164 -1.20 -14.95 -17.47
C GLU A 164 -1.95 -13.96 -18.37
N GLN A 165 -2.68 -13.03 -17.78
CA GLN A 165 -3.46 -12.02 -18.50
C GLN A 165 -2.59 -10.92 -19.15
N TYR A 166 -1.50 -10.50 -18.50
CA TYR A 166 -0.78 -9.28 -18.87
C TYR A 166 0.68 -9.49 -19.33
N LYS A 167 1.27 -10.70 -19.22
CA LYS A 167 2.69 -10.96 -19.55
C LYS A 167 3.15 -10.50 -20.93
N ASP A 168 2.26 -10.47 -21.93
CA ASP A 168 2.59 -10.03 -23.30
C ASP A 168 2.53 -8.49 -23.48
N GLN A 169 2.07 -7.77 -22.45
CA GLN A 169 1.86 -6.31 -22.44
C GLN A 169 2.78 -5.59 -21.43
N VAL A 170 3.50 -6.34 -20.60
CA VAL A 170 4.50 -5.83 -19.65
C VAL A 170 5.85 -6.45 -19.97
N GLU A 171 6.91 -5.83 -19.47
CA GLU A 171 8.25 -6.41 -19.50
C GLU A 171 8.61 -6.86 -18.08
N ASN A 172 8.95 -8.14 -17.93
CA ASN A 172 9.40 -8.72 -16.67
C ASN A 172 10.93 -8.62 -16.61
N LEU A 173 11.44 -7.81 -15.67
CA LEU A 173 12.88 -7.64 -15.44
C LEU A 173 13.48 -8.73 -14.54
N GLY A 174 12.65 -9.62 -14.01
CA GLY A 174 13.06 -10.75 -13.19
C GLY A 174 12.91 -10.50 -11.69
N PRO A 175 13.44 -11.41 -10.86
CA PRO A 175 13.27 -11.37 -9.41
C PRO A 175 14.09 -10.24 -8.78
N ASN A 176 13.43 -9.38 -8.01
CA ASN A 176 14.05 -8.41 -7.12
C ASN A 176 14.20 -8.94 -5.67
N LEU A 177 13.46 -9.99 -5.31
CA LEU A 177 13.60 -10.70 -4.04
C LEU A 177 13.32 -12.18 -4.25
N GLU A 178 14.20 -13.04 -3.73
CA GLU A 178 14.05 -14.49 -3.78
C GLU A 178 13.72 -15.11 -2.41
N GLY A 179 13.16 -16.31 -2.44
CA GLY A 179 12.87 -17.11 -1.25
C GLY A 179 11.64 -16.62 -0.47
N ALA A 180 10.77 -15.84 -1.12
CA ALA A 180 9.51 -15.46 -0.53
C ALA A 180 8.69 -16.73 -0.28
N LYS A 181 8.04 -16.83 0.88
CA LYS A 181 7.30 -18.03 1.26
C LYS A 181 5.90 -17.66 1.68
N LEU A 182 4.92 -18.43 1.24
CA LEU A 182 3.56 -18.40 1.75
C LEU A 182 3.33 -19.59 2.69
N GLY A 183 2.38 -19.46 3.60
CA GLY A 183 1.97 -20.60 4.40
C GLY A 183 0.94 -20.29 5.48
N ILE A 184 0.51 -21.35 6.16
CA ILE A 184 -0.30 -21.24 7.37
C ILE A 184 0.65 -21.05 8.55
N VAL A 185 0.43 -20.00 9.33
CA VAL A 185 1.30 -19.58 10.42
C VAL A 185 0.54 -19.59 11.74
N VAL A 186 1.22 -20.02 12.79
CA VAL A 186 0.70 -20.02 14.16
C VAL A 186 1.75 -19.43 15.11
N PRO A 187 1.36 -18.88 16.26
CA PRO A 187 2.30 -18.58 17.33
C PRO A 187 3.07 -19.82 17.79
N SER A 188 4.36 -19.68 18.08
CA SER A 188 5.24 -20.81 18.44
C SER A 188 4.81 -21.54 19.73
N TYR A 189 3.99 -20.91 20.58
CA TYR A 189 3.45 -21.54 21.78
C TYR A 189 2.35 -22.58 21.51
N MET A 190 1.75 -22.59 20.30
CA MET A 190 0.76 -23.60 19.92
C MET A 190 1.45 -24.94 19.68
N ALA A 191 0.82 -26.03 20.11
CA ALA A 191 1.42 -27.37 20.02
C ALA A 191 1.43 -27.97 18.61
N VAL A 192 0.57 -27.47 17.71
CA VAL A 192 0.45 -27.93 16.32
C VAL A 192 1.69 -27.56 15.50
N ASP A 193 2.23 -28.50 14.73
CA ASP A 193 3.42 -28.30 13.87
C ASP A 193 3.12 -28.55 12.38
N SER A 194 1.99 -29.19 12.04
CA SER A 194 1.57 -29.50 10.67
C SER A 194 0.13 -29.08 10.41
N ILE A 195 -0.19 -28.72 9.16
CA ILE A 195 -1.57 -28.48 8.73
C ILE A 195 -2.43 -29.73 8.93
N ALA A 196 -1.85 -30.92 8.79
CA ALA A 196 -2.52 -32.20 9.01
C ALA A 196 -2.89 -32.45 10.48
N ASP A 197 -2.28 -31.73 11.42
CA ASP A 197 -2.51 -31.88 12.85
C ASP A 197 -3.60 -30.93 13.38
N LEU A 198 -4.05 -29.96 12.57
CA LEU A 198 -5.13 -29.04 12.94
C LEU A 198 -6.45 -29.77 13.17
N SER A 199 -7.19 -29.34 14.19
CA SER A 199 -8.43 -29.97 14.64
C SER A 199 -9.51 -28.94 14.98
N ASP A 200 -9.47 -28.34 16.18
CA ASP A 200 -10.45 -27.37 16.70
C ASP A 200 -9.83 -26.03 17.13
N GLU A 201 -8.52 -25.85 16.91
CA GLU A 201 -7.79 -24.62 17.20
C GLU A 201 -8.44 -23.42 16.52
N ALA A 202 -8.29 -22.24 17.13
CA ALA A 202 -8.81 -20.97 16.59
C ALA A 202 -10.31 -20.99 16.18
N GLY A 203 -11.11 -21.89 16.77
CA GLY A 203 -12.53 -22.04 16.44
C GLY A 203 -12.79 -22.55 15.02
N LYS A 204 -11.82 -23.27 14.43
CA LYS A 204 -11.83 -23.73 13.03
C LYS A 204 -11.83 -22.60 12.01
N THR A 205 -11.16 -21.50 12.31
CA THR A 205 -11.04 -20.35 11.42
C THR A 205 -9.57 -20.05 11.15
N ILE A 206 -9.21 -19.96 9.87
CA ILE A 206 -7.95 -19.37 9.41
C ILE A 206 -8.21 -17.88 9.18
N THR A 207 -7.50 -17.01 9.90
CA THR A 207 -7.59 -15.56 9.71
C THR A 207 -6.80 -15.14 8.47
N GLY A 208 -7.52 -14.75 7.43
CA GLY A 208 -6.98 -14.32 6.14
C GLY A 208 -6.79 -12.80 6.02
N ILE A 209 -6.13 -12.41 4.92
CA ILE A 209 -5.96 -11.01 4.51
C ILE A 209 -7.03 -10.58 3.48
N GLU A 210 -6.72 -9.67 2.56
CA GLU A 210 -7.64 -9.20 1.53
C GLU A 210 -8.15 -10.34 0.61
N PRO A 211 -9.45 -10.36 0.26
CA PRO A 211 -9.96 -11.26 -0.76
C PRO A 211 -9.23 -11.10 -2.09
N GLY A 212 -8.92 -12.21 -2.75
CA GLY A 212 -8.20 -12.22 -4.03
C GLY A 212 -6.68 -12.13 -3.91
N ALA A 213 -6.12 -12.07 -2.68
CA ALA A 213 -4.70 -12.30 -2.48
C ALA A 213 -4.33 -13.77 -2.76
N GLY A 214 -3.12 -14.00 -3.29
CA GLY A 214 -2.62 -15.33 -3.61
C GLY A 214 -2.63 -16.28 -2.42
N VAL A 215 -2.12 -15.81 -1.27
CA VAL A 215 -2.09 -16.59 -0.02
C VAL A 215 -3.48 -16.98 0.50
N VAL A 216 -4.51 -16.15 0.27
CA VAL A 216 -5.90 -16.46 0.63
C VAL A 216 -6.42 -17.56 -0.30
N SER A 217 -6.17 -17.44 -1.60
CA SER A 217 -6.56 -18.47 -2.58
C SER A 217 -5.88 -19.81 -2.29
N ALA A 218 -4.60 -19.79 -1.91
CA ALA A 218 -3.84 -20.97 -1.50
C ALA A 218 -4.39 -21.59 -0.20
N ALA A 219 -4.79 -20.77 0.77
CA ALA A 219 -5.43 -21.23 2.00
C ALA A 219 -6.81 -21.83 1.75
N GLU A 220 -7.63 -21.24 0.87
CA GLU A 220 -8.92 -21.79 0.45
C GLU A 220 -8.75 -23.16 -0.23
N ASN A 221 -7.76 -23.28 -1.11
CA ASN A 221 -7.40 -24.56 -1.74
C ASN A 221 -6.92 -25.60 -0.71
N THR A 222 -6.14 -25.16 0.28
CA THR A 222 -5.65 -26.00 1.39
C THR A 222 -6.82 -26.55 2.21
N VAL A 223 -7.75 -25.69 2.63
CA VAL A 223 -8.97 -26.09 3.35
C VAL A 223 -9.82 -27.07 2.53
N ALA A 224 -9.88 -26.90 1.20
CA ALA A 224 -10.60 -27.80 0.31
C ALA A 224 -9.91 -29.17 0.09
N THR A 225 -8.60 -29.25 0.32
CA THR A 225 -7.79 -30.45 0.04
C THR A 225 -7.61 -31.33 1.28
N TYR A 226 -7.41 -30.73 2.45
CA TYR A 226 -7.18 -31.45 3.70
C TYR A 226 -8.50 -31.90 4.33
N ASP A 227 -8.69 -33.22 4.48
CA ASP A 227 -9.90 -33.79 5.08
C ASP A 227 -10.16 -33.29 6.52
N ASN A 228 -9.11 -33.05 7.32
CA ASN A 228 -9.25 -32.53 8.69
C ASN A 228 -9.73 -31.07 8.73
N LEU A 229 -9.65 -30.35 7.61
CA LEU A 229 -10.09 -28.97 7.48
C LEU A 229 -11.50 -28.83 6.86
N SER A 230 -12.24 -29.92 6.63
CA SER A 230 -13.54 -29.85 5.94
C SER A 230 -14.59 -28.93 6.59
N ASP A 231 -14.47 -28.69 7.90
CA ASP A 231 -15.34 -27.82 8.69
C ASP A 231 -14.70 -26.44 8.98
N TRP A 232 -13.51 -26.17 8.44
CA TRP A 232 -12.79 -24.92 8.62
C TRP A 232 -13.22 -23.87 7.59
N GLU A 233 -13.04 -22.59 7.94
CA GLU A 233 -13.24 -21.48 7.02
C GLU A 233 -12.01 -20.55 6.97
N VAL A 234 -11.81 -19.92 5.82
CA VAL A 234 -10.85 -18.82 5.65
C VAL A 234 -11.61 -17.50 5.80
N ALA A 235 -11.41 -16.81 6.92
CA ALA A 235 -12.05 -15.53 7.19
C ALA A 235 -11.22 -14.38 6.59
N THR A 236 -11.64 -13.88 5.42
CA THR A 236 -10.95 -12.77 4.74
C THR A 236 -11.17 -11.43 5.45
N SER A 237 -10.11 -10.64 5.58
CA SER A 237 -10.15 -9.32 6.21
C SER A 237 -9.22 -8.31 5.48
N SER A 238 -8.21 -7.79 6.18
CA SER A 238 -7.09 -7.02 5.62
C SER A 238 -5.81 -7.43 6.34
N SER A 239 -4.66 -7.16 5.72
CA SER A 239 -3.35 -7.48 6.30
C SER A 239 -3.16 -6.87 7.70
N GLY A 240 -3.61 -5.64 7.90
CA GLY A 240 -3.61 -4.95 9.18
C GLY A 240 -4.60 -5.53 10.20
N ALA A 241 -5.80 -5.92 9.76
CA ALA A 241 -6.77 -6.54 10.67
C ALA A 241 -6.26 -7.89 11.19
N MET A 242 -5.67 -8.69 10.29
CA MET A 242 -5.01 -9.95 10.64
C MET A 242 -3.88 -9.74 11.66
N THR A 243 -2.97 -8.79 11.42
CA THR A 243 -1.84 -8.54 12.35
C THR A 243 -2.30 -7.98 13.71
N VAL A 244 -3.39 -7.21 13.76
CA VAL A 244 -4.01 -6.80 15.04
C VAL A 244 -4.60 -7.99 15.78
N ALA A 245 -5.30 -8.89 15.08
CA ALA A 245 -5.84 -10.11 15.67
C ALA A 245 -4.72 -11.01 16.21
N LEU A 246 -3.64 -11.18 15.43
CA LEU A 246 -2.42 -11.89 15.83
C LEU A 246 -1.83 -11.30 17.11
N GLY A 247 -1.62 -9.99 17.16
CA GLY A 247 -1.06 -9.31 18.33
C GLY A 247 -1.94 -9.45 19.59
N GLN A 248 -3.28 -9.44 19.43
CA GLN A 248 -4.22 -9.66 20.53
C GLN A 248 -4.19 -11.09 21.04
N ALA A 249 -4.22 -12.07 20.13
CA ALA A 249 -4.17 -13.49 20.48
C ALA A 249 -2.88 -13.83 21.22
N ILE A 250 -1.71 -13.38 20.73
CA ILE A 250 -0.41 -13.59 21.38
C ILE A 250 -0.39 -12.97 22.78
N LYS A 251 -0.91 -11.75 22.93
CA LYS A 251 -0.99 -11.06 24.22
C LYS A 251 -1.88 -11.81 25.22
N ASN A 252 -2.95 -12.44 24.74
CA ASN A 252 -3.89 -13.19 25.57
C ASN A 252 -3.53 -14.67 25.72
N GLN A 253 -2.49 -15.17 25.04
CA GLN A 253 -2.17 -16.60 24.93
C GLN A 253 -3.36 -17.41 24.37
N GLU A 254 -4.02 -16.88 23.35
CA GLU A 254 -5.14 -17.51 22.64
C GLU A 254 -4.66 -18.17 21.35
N ASP A 255 -5.31 -19.24 20.92
CA ASP A 255 -4.99 -19.88 19.64
C ASP A 255 -5.40 -18.99 18.48
N ILE A 256 -4.51 -18.86 17.50
CA ILE A 256 -4.79 -18.18 16.24
C ILE A 256 -4.03 -18.85 15.10
N VAL A 257 -4.73 -19.07 13.99
CA VAL A 257 -4.18 -19.59 12.75
C VAL A 257 -4.34 -18.50 11.70
N ILE A 258 -3.27 -18.09 11.04
CA ILE A 258 -3.29 -17.01 10.04
C ILE A 258 -2.74 -17.48 8.70
N THR A 259 -3.16 -16.81 7.62
CA THR A 259 -2.40 -16.82 6.38
C THR A 259 -1.20 -15.90 6.53
N GLY A 260 0.02 -16.42 6.43
CA GLY A 260 1.26 -15.67 6.59
C GLY A 260 2.21 -15.79 5.40
N TRP A 261 3.16 -14.86 5.33
CA TRP A 261 4.19 -14.84 4.31
C TRP A 261 5.50 -14.26 4.84
N SER A 262 6.62 -14.67 4.23
CA SER A 262 7.96 -14.15 4.47
C SER A 262 8.51 -13.57 3.18
N PRO A 263 9.22 -12.42 3.21
CA PRO A 263 9.58 -11.62 4.40
C PRO A 263 8.39 -10.88 5.03
N HIS A 264 8.36 -10.78 6.36
CA HIS A 264 7.39 -9.94 7.08
C HIS A 264 7.82 -9.63 8.51
N TRP A 265 7.63 -8.37 8.97
CA TRP A 265 8.04 -7.88 10.29
C TRP A 265 7.47 -8.70 11.46
N MET A 266 6.37 -9.42 11.24
CA MET A 266 5.71 -10.23 12.27
C MET A 266 6.63 -11.33 12.81
N PHE A 267 7.53 -11.88 12.00
CA PHE A 267 8.48 -12.91 12.44
C PHE A 267 9.64 -12.33 13.26
N ALA A 268 10.00 -11.07 13.03
CA ALA A 268 10.96 -10.37 13.87
C ALA A 268 10.35 -9.91 15.20
N LYS A 269 9.07 -9.52 15.18
CA LYS A 269 8.35 -8.97 16.35
C LYS A 269 7.73 -10.02 17.25
N TYR A 270 7.29 -11.14 16.69
CA TYR A 270 6.60 -12.23 17.39
C TYR A 270 7.30 -13.56 17.14
N ASP A 271 7.22 -14.45 18.12
CA ASP A 271 7.67 -15.83 17.97
C ASP A 271 6.58 -16.66 17.28
N LEU A 272 6.76 -16.89 15.99
CA LEU A 272 5.81 -17.57 15.10
C LEU A 272 6.49 -18.73 14.39
N LYS A 273 5.68 -19.70 13.94
CA LYS A 273 6.14 -20.82 13.11
C LYS A 273 5.17 -21.08 11.96
N TYR A 274 5.73 -21.52 10.84
CA TYR A 274 4.96 -22.11 9.75
C TYR A 274 4.52 -23.52 10.15
N LEU A 275 3.31 -23.90 9.78
CA LEU A 275 2.89 -25.28 9.80
C LEU A 275 3.44 -26.02 8.59
N ASP A 276 3.87 -27.26 8.79
CA ASP A 276 4.25 -28.17 7.71
C ASP A 276 3.04 -28.44 6.79
N ASP A 277 3.29 -28.37 5.48
CA ASP A 277 2.28 -28.61 4.45
C ASP A 277 2.65 -29.86 3.62
N PRO A 278 2.35 -31.09 4.12
CA PRO A 278 2.70 -32.33 3.44
C PRO A 278 2.06 -32.51 2.05
N GLU A 279 0.92 -31.89 1.78
CA GLU A 279 0.23 -31.92 0.47
C GLU A 279 0.71 -30.79 -0.48
N GLY A 280 1.45 -29.81 0.03
CA GLY A 280 2.03 -28.71 -0.76
C GLY A 280 0.98 -27.76 -1.36
N THR A 281 -0.18 -27.61 -0.73
CA THR A 281 -1.30 -26.80 -1.24
C THR A 281 -1.13 -25.30 -1.05
N MET A 282 -0.23 -24.87 -0.15
CA MET A 282 0.13 -23.46 0.05
C MET A 282 1.12 -22.92 -0.99
N GLY A 283 1.69 -23.80 -1.83
CA GLY A 283 2.65 -23.47 -2.87
C GLY A 283 4.11 -23.55 -2.41
N ASP A 284 5.00 -23.54 -3.40
CA ASP A 284 6.45 -23.50 -3.19
C ASP A 284 6.95 -22.07 -2.94
N ALA A 285 8.25 -21.94 -2.68
CA ALA A 285 8.90 -20.64 -2.59
C ALA A 285 8.66 -19.80 -3.87
N GLU A 286 8.31 -18.54 -3.66
CA GLU A 286 8.06 -17.54 -4.68
C GLU A 286 9.22 -16.54 -4.76
N SER A 287 9.15 -15.70 -5.78
CA SER A 287 9.97 -14.51 -5.91
C SER A 287 9.09 -13.29 -6.11
N ILE A 288 9.55 -12.13 -5.67
CA ILE A 288 8.96 -10.85 -6.01
C ILE A 288 9.73 -10.31 -7.20
N ASN A 289 9.02 -9.95 -8.26
CA ASN A 289 9.60 -9.57 -9.54
C ASN A 289 9.29 -8.11 -9.87
N THR A 290 10.16 -7.52 -10.69
CA THR A 290 9.95 -6.18 -11.23
C THR A 290 9.28 -6.25 -12.59
N MET A 291 8.20 -5.48 -12.75
CA MET A 291 7.44 -5.38 -14.00
C MET A 291 7.40 -3.93 -14.45
N VAL A 292 7.75 -3.68 -15.71
CA VAL A 292 7.74 -2.33 -16.30
C VAL A 292 6.86 -2.27 -17.53
N ARG A 293 6.40 -1.06 -17.86
CA ARG A 293 5.65 -0.85 -19.12
C ARG A 293 6.57 -1.07 -20.32
N GLN A 294 5.99 -1.51 -21.42
CA GLN A 294 6.72 -1.59 -22.69
C GLN A 294 7.30 -0.22 -23.10
N GLY A 295 8.54 -0.22 -23.60
CA GLY A 295 9.24 0.97 -24.07
C GLY A 295 9.95 1.79 -22.99
N LEU A 296 9.90 1.39 -21.71
CA LEU A 296 10.58 2.13 -20.64
C LEU A 296 12.09 2.23 -20.85
N SER A 297 12.73 1.18 -21.38
CA SER A 297 14.16 1.17 -21.71
C SER A 297 14.56 2.21 -22.76
N GLU A 298 13.65 2.57 -23.67
CA GLU A 298 13.88 3.62 -24.67
C GLU A 298 13.58 5.01 -24.11
N ASP A 299 12.49 5.15 -23.35
CA ASP A 299 12.02 6.44 -22.83
C ASP A 299 12.84 6.95 -21.64
N MET A 300 13.21 6.05 -20.71
CA MET A 300 13.86 6.37 -19.44
C MET A 300 14.96 5.33 -19.10
N PRO A 301 16.05 5.25 -19.88
CA PRO A 301 17.06 4.19 -19.75
C PRO A 301 17.72 4.14 -18.36
N GLU A 302 17.98 5.29 -17.71
CA GLU A 302 18.53 5.30 -16.35
C GLU A 302 17.57 4.70 -15.31
N VAL A 303 16.26 4.92 -15.48
CA VAL A 303 15.24 4.37 -14.57
C VAL A 303 15.03 2.88 -14.82
N TYR A 304 15.00 2.48 -16.09
CA TYR A 304 14.97 1.07 -16.46
C TYR A 304 16.16 0.31 -15.87
N ASP A 305 17.37 0.85 -15.98
CA ASP A 305 18.59 0.26 -15.43
C ASP A 305 18.52 0.04 -13.91
N VAL A 306 17.95 1.01 -13.17
CA VAL A 306 17.76 0.88 -11.72
C VAL A 306 16.73 -0.20 -11.41
N LEU A 307 15.60 -0.22 -12.12
CA LEU A 307 14.53 -1.21 -11.92
C LEU A 307 14.97 -2.63 -12.29
N ASP A 308 15.82 -2.77 -13.31
CA ASP A 308 16.39 -4.05 -13.77
C ASP A 308 17.42 -4.61 -12.78
N LYS A 309 18.21 -3.74 -12.15
CA LYS A 309 19.24 -4.15 -11.18
C LYS A 309 18.73 -4.22 -9.75
N PHE A 310 17.59 -3.58 -9.47
CA PHE A 310 17.02 -3.55 -8.13
C PHE A 310 16.80 -4.98 -7.65
N SER A 311 17.56 -5.33 -6.62
CA SER A 311 17.45 -6.59 -5.91
C SER A 311 17.97 -6.39 -4.50
N TRP A 312 17.31 -7.02 -3.54
CA TRP A 312 17.59 -6.85 -2.12
C TRP A 312 17.14 -8.09 -1.33
N THR A 313 17.57 -8.18 -0.08
CA THR A 313 17.35 -9.37 0.74
C THR A 313 16.05 -9.30 1.54
N GLN A 314 15.64 -10.45 2.08
CA GLN A 314 14.53 -10.52 3.04
C GLN A 314 14.83 -9.73 4.31
N GLU A 315 16.09 -9.71 4.76
CA GLU A 315 16.52 -8.99 5.95
C GLU A 315 16.38 -7.48 5.76
N ASP A 316 16.81 -6.96 4.61
CA ASP A 316 16.65 -5.54 4.26
C ASP A 316 15.18 -5.11 4.25
N MET A 317 14.31 -5.95 3.65
CA MET A 317 12.88 -5.67 3.61
C MET A 317 12.25 -5.69 5.00
N GLU A 318 12.62 -6.67 5.83
CA GLU A 318 12.14 -6.77 7.21
C GLU A 318 12.60 -5.58 8.07
N GLU A 319 13.82 -5.09 7.88
CA GLU A 319 14.34 -3.89 8.56
C GLU A 319 13.47 -2.66 8.28
N VAL A 320 13.22 -2.36 6.99
CA VAL A 320 12.40 -1.22 6.57
C VAL A 320 10.97 -1.38 7.09
N MET A 321 10.39 -2.56 6.95
CA MET A 321 9.03 -2.85 7.44
C MET A 321 8.93 -2.70 8.96
N LEU A 322 9.94 -3.12 9.71
CA LEU A 322 9.97 -2.98 11.16
C LEU A 322 10.00 -1.51 11.58
N ALA A 323 10.82 -0.69 10.93
CA ALA A 323 10.88 0.76 11.17
C ALA A 323 9.51 1.43 10.91
N ILE A 324 8.83 1.06 9.82
CA ILE A 324 7.48 1.55 9.50
C ILE A 324 6.48 1.11 10.59
N ASN A 325 6.52 -0.16 10.99
CA ASN A 325 5.68 -0.68 12.06
C ASN A 325 5.90 0.05 13.40
N ASP A 326 7.13 0.47 13.68
CA ASP A 326 7.49 1.18 14.92
C ASP A 326 7.18 2.69 14.87
N GLY A 327 6.69 3.17 13.74
CA GLY A 327 6.04 4.48 13.60
C GLY A 327 6.74 5.45 12.66
N ALA A 328 7.81 5.03 11.96
CA ALA A 328 8.39 5.82 10.88
C ALA A 328 7.40 5.95 9.70
N SER A 329 7.52 7.04 8.94
CA SER A 329 6.87 7.08 7.63
C SER A 329 7.60 6.14 6.66
N ALA A 330 6.93 5.73 5.58
CA ALA A 330 7.58 4.85 4.58
C ALA A 330 8.73 5.58 3.89
N GLU A 331 8.57 6.88 3.67
CA GLU A 331 9.58 7.78 3.13
C GLU A 331 10.80 7.90 4.07
N ASP A 332 10.57 8.15 5.36
CA ASP A 332 11.67 8.26 6.32
C ASP A 332 12.40 6.91 6.50
N ALA A 333 11.67 5.80 6.57
CA ALA A 333 12.27 4.47 6.71
C ALA A 333 13.08 4.07 5.47
N ALA A 334 12.56 4.35 4.27
CA ALA A 334 13.28 4.13 3.02
C ALA A 334 14.54 5.00 2.93
N LYS A 335 14.43 6.28 3.31
CA LYS A 335 15.57 7.18 3.36
C LYS A 335 16.66 6.71 4.32
N ASP A 336 16.27 6.38 5.55
CA ASP A 336 17.21 5.88 6.55
C ASP A 336 17.89 4.59 6.05
N TRP A 337 17.16 3.69 5.40
CA TRP A 337 17.75 2.47 4.82
C TRP A 337 18.73 2.79 3.69
N VAL A 338 18.34 3.63 2.72
CA VAL A 338 19.19 4.05 1.58
C VAL A 338 20.47 4.74 2.08
N ASP A 339 20.37 5.63 3.06
CA ASP A 339 21.52 6.33 3.65
C ASP A 339 22.51 5.37 4.34
N ASN A 340 22.04 4.22 4.83
CA ASN A 340 22.84 3.21 5.53
C ASN A 340 23.31 2.04 4.65
N HIS A 341 22.76 1.87 3.43
CA HIS A 341 23.04 0.77 2.50
C HIS A 341 23.61 1.28 1.16
N ALA A 342 24.61 2.16 1.25
CA ALA A 342 25.17 2.84 0.09
C ALA A 342 25.86 1.89 -0.91
N GLU A 343 26.38 0.74 -0.48
CA GLU A 343 27.05 -0.23 -1.36
C GLU A 343 26.02 -0.95 -2.25
N GLU A 344 24.89 -1.33 -1.67
CA GLU A 344 23.75 -1.94 -2.33
C GLU A 344 23.13 -0.96 -3.34
N VAL A 345 22.90 0.28 -2.93
CA VAL A 345 22.34 1.33 -3.78
C VAL A 345 23.29 1.67 -4.95
N ALA A 346 24.60 1.67 -4.73
CA ALA A 346 25.58 1.89 -5.80
C ALA A 346 25.51 0.79 -6.88
N ALA A 347 25.24 -0.46 -6.48
CA ALA A 347 25.09 -1.57 -7.41
C ALA A 347 23.90 -1.41 -8.36
N TRP A 348 22.82 -0.74 -7.92
CA TRP A 348 21.65 -0.47 -8.76
C TRP A 348 21.84 0.76 -9.66
N THR A 349 22.59 1.76 -9.19
CA THR A 349 22.68 3.08 -9.85
C THR A 349 23.89 3.24 -10.77
N ASN A 350 24.77 2.24 -10.87
CA ASN A 350 26.06 2.30 -11.58
C ASN A 350 26.98 3.46 -11.11
N GLN A 351 26.91 3.87 -9.84
CA GLN A 351 27.69 4.98 -9.28
C GLN A 351 28.91 4.54 -8.47
#